data_AF-A0A9Q1R210-F1
#
_entry.id   AF-A0A9Q1R210-F1
#
_cell.length_a   1.000
_cell.length_b   1.000
_cell.length_c   1.000
_cell.angle_alpha   90.00
_cell.angle_beta   90.00
_cell.angle_gamma   90.00
#
_symmetry.space_group_name_H-M   'P 1'
#
loop_
_entity.id
_entity.type
_entity.pdbx_description
1 polymer ?
#
loop_
_entity_poly.entity_id
_entity_poly.type
_entity_poly.pdbx_seq_one_letter_code
_entity_poly.pdbx_strand_id
1 'polypeptide(L)'
;MLIDQPRSAFRVFMENFVKKNIDGNEFEVDKKGFEMWENMTIEERFLYFMKAETINLAHLKHLRKEENDMPWRVDDEADSADVGKYDENYEDYDYYDSESSGDLIDSGMWQTRALTPVRGKVCSYGGLV
;
A
#
# COMPACT_ATOMS: atom_id res chain seq x y z
N MET A 1 6.17 -9.69 21.77
CA MET A 1 7.11 -8.65 21.28
C MET A 1 6.41 -7.97 20.12
N LEU A 2 6.18 -6.66 20.19
CA LEU A 2 5.61 -5.90 19.07
C LEU A 2 6.66 -5.85 17.95
N ILE A 3 6.32 -6.39 16.79
CA ILE A 3 7.15 -6.28 15.58
C ILE A 3 7.03 -4.84 15.12
N ASP A 4 8.17 -4.18 14.87
CA ASP A 4 8.13 -2.85 14.28
C ASP A 4 7.42 -2.91 12.92
N GLN A 5 6.38 -2.09 12.77
CA GLN A 5 5.74 -1.88 11.48
C GLN A 5 6.74 -1.24 10.51
N PRO A 6 6.60 -1.50 9.19
CA PRO A 6 7.46 -0.85 8.20
C PRO A 6 7.28 0.67 8.29
N ARG A 7 8.40 1.39 8.29
CA ARG A 7 8.42 2.86 8.39
C ARG A 7 8.96 3.44 7.10
N SER A 8 8.37 4.56 6.66
CA SER A 8 8.90 5.31 5.53
C SER A 8 10.22 5.99 5.88
N ALA A 9 11.04 6.28 4.88
CA ALA A 9 12.28 7.03 5.06
C ALA A 9 12.06 8.37 5.77
N PHE A 10 10.96 9.06 5.43
CA PHE A 10 10.56 10.30 6.11
C PHE A 10 10.28 10.09 7.59
N ARG A 11 9.57 9.01 7.98
CA ARG A 11 9.32 8.72 9.41
C ARG A 11 10.61 8.44 10.17
N VAL A 12 11.52 7.68 9.58
CA VAL A 12 12.86 7.44 10.17
C VAL A 12 13.64 8.74 10.33
N PHE A 13 13.52 9.68 9.38
CA PHE A 13 14.11 11.01 9.52
C PHE A 13 13.45 11.80 10.66
N MET A 14 12.12 11.91 10.68
CA MET A 14 11.38 12.69 11.67
C MET A 14 11.66 12.20 13.10
N GLU A 15 11.74 10.89 13.32
CA GLU A 15 12.10 10.33 14.62
C GLU A 15 13.50 10.75 15.08
N ASN A 16 14.46 10.79 14.15
CA ASN A 16 15.81 11.28 14.45
C ASN A 16 15.85 12.79 14.64
N PHE A 17 15.00 13.53 13.92
CA PHE A 17 14.89 14.98 14.01
C PHE A 17 14.26 15.41 15.33
N VAL A 18 13.15 14.80 15.73
CA VAL A 18 12.47 15.04 17.02
C VAL A 18 13.38 14.71 18.19
N LYS A 19 14.10 13.57 18.13
CA LYS A 19 15.09 13.20 19.17
C LYS A 19 16.19 14.25 19.37
N LYS A 20 16.50 15.04 18.34
CA LYS A 20 17.50 16.13 18.41
C LYS A 20 16.90 17.47 18.82
N ASN A 21 15.58 17.64 18.70
CA ASN A 21 14.86 18.88 18.96
C ASN A 21 13.79 18.65 20.04
N ILE A 22 14.21 18.21 21.22
CA ILE A 22 13.33 17.77 22.32
C ILE A 22 12.51 18.94 22.90
N ASP A 23 13.00 20.18 22.76
CA ASP A 23 12.49 21.34 23.51
C ASP A 23 11.49 22.21 22.72
N GLY A 24 11.03 21.74 21.55
CA GLY A 24 10.15 22.50 20.66
C GLY A 24 8.67 22.16 20.81
N ASN A 25 7.79 23.13 20.49
CA ASN A 25 6.37 22.84 20.24
C ASN A 25 6.26 21.79 19.12
N GLU A 26 5.51 20.71 19.35
CA GLU A 26 5.41 19.56 18.45
C GLU A 26 5.03 20.00 17.02
N PHE A 27 4.10 20.95 16.90
CA PHE A 27 3.68 21.49 15.60
C PHE A 27 4.81 22.22 14.87
N GLU A 28 5.65 22.96 15.59
CA GLU A 28 6.80 23.64 14.98
C GLU A 28 7.89 22.66 14.57
N VAL A 29 8.11 21.61 15.37
CA VAL A 29 9.07 20.55 15.06
C VAL A 29 8.64 19.80 13.80
N ASP A 30 7.35 19.48 13.67
CA ASP A 30 6.80 18.85 12.47
C ASP A 30 6.96 19.71 11.23
N LYS A 31 6.58 21.00 11.31
CA LYS A 31 6.74 21.93 10.20
C LYS A 31 8.20 22.06 9.77
N LYS A 32 9.11 22.32 10.72
CA LYS A 32 10.56 22.45 10.44
C LYS A 32 11.15 21.15 9.91
N GLY A 33 10.71 20.01 10.43
CA GLY A 33 11.13 18.70 9.95
C GLY A 33 10.71 18.48 8.50
N PHE A 34 9.47 18.82 8.15
CA PHE A 34 8.99 18.72 6.77
C PHE A 34 9.77 19.64 5.81
N GLU A 35 9.96 20.91 6.17
CA GLU A 35 10.74 21.86 5.37
C GLU A 35 12.19 21.40 5.21
N MET A 36 12.80 20.86 6.28
CA MET A 36 14.16 20.30 6.21
C MET A 36 14.22 19.09 5.29
N TRP A 37 13.24 18.18 5.39
CA TRP A 37 13.17 17.01 4.53
C TRP A 37 13.05 17.42 3.07
N GLU A 38 12.18 18.38 2.75
CA GLU A 38 11.99 18.89 1.38
C GLU A 38 13.27 19.49 0.80
N ASN A 39 14.07 20.16 1.62
CA ASN A 39 15.33 20.77 1.20
C ASN A 39 16.53 19.81 1.14
N MET A 40 16.44 18.60 1.73
CA MET A 40 17.52 17.61 1.65
C MET A 40 17.76 17.08 0.24
N THR A 41 19.03 16.82 -0.08
CA THR A 41 19.39 16.18 -1.35
C THR A 41 19.04 14.69 -1.35
N ILE A 42 19.07 14.07 -2.53
CA ILE A 42 18.78 12.64 -2.68
C ILE A 42 19.82 11.81 -1.92
N GLU A 43 21.09 12.24 -1.92
CA GLU A 43 22.19 11.56 -1.24
C GLU A 43 22.02 11.59 0.28
N GLU A 44 21.57 12.72 0.84
CA GLU A 44 21.26 12.83 2.27
C GLU A 44 20.06 11.96 2.64
N ARG A 45 19.03 11.95 1.78
CA ARG A 45 17.84 11.10 1.96
C ARG A 45 18.17 9.61 1.83
N PHE A 46 19.19 9.23 1.06
CA PHE A 46 19.57 7.85 0.80
C PHE A 46 19.83 7.06 2.09
N LEU A 47 20.49 7.69 3.07
CA LEU A 47 20.73 7.04 4.37
C LEU A 47 19.42 6.66 5.07
N TYR A 48 18.37 7.48 4.96
CA TYR A 48 17.07 7.20 5.55
C TYR A 48 16.29 6.14 4.77
N PHE A 49 16.45 6.12 3.44
CA PHE A 49 15.91 5.03 2.60
C PHE A 49 16.50 3.68 2.98
N MET A 50 17.83 3.58 3.12
CA MET A 50 18.49 2.34 3.52
C MET A 50 18.03 1.83 4.90
N LYS A 51 17.83 2.76 5.85
CA LYS A 51 17.30 2.40 7.18
C LYS A 51 15.86 1.91 7.11
N ALA A 52 15.00 2.61 6.37
CA ALA A 52 13.61 2.21 6.17
C ALA A 52 13.51 0.83 5.50
N GLU A 53 14.35 0.57 4.49
CA GLU A 53 14.43 -0.73 3.82
C GLU A 53 14.86 -1.84 4.80
N THR A 54 15.83 -1.57 5.66
CA THR A 54 16.28 -2.53 6.68
C THR A 54 15.14 -2.91 7.64
N ILE A 55 14.38 -1.91 8.11
CA ILE A 55 13.20 -2.12 8.97
C ILE A 55 12.14 -2.94 8.23
N ASN A 56 11.86 -2.60 6.97
CA ASN A 56 10.88 -3.31 6.15
C ASN A 56 11.30 -4.78 5.91
N LEU A 57 12.57 -5.04 5.62
CA LEU A 57 13.08 -6.40 5.45
C LEU A 57 12.98 -7.21 6.74
N ALA A 58 13.25 -6.60 7.90
CA ALA A 58 13.09 -7.26 9.19
C ALA A 58 11.61 -7.63 9.45
N HIS A 59 10.69 -6.70 9.14
CA HIS A 59 9.25 -6.93 9.23
C HIS A 59 8.79 -8.08 8.32
N LEU A 60 9.19 -8.08 7.04
CA LEU A 60 8.84 -9.15 6.09
C LEU A 60 9.40 -10.51 6.48
N LYS A 61 10.63 -10.56 7.00
CA LYS A 61 11.22 -11.81 7.53
C LYS A 61 10.41 -12.36 8.69
N HIS A 62 9.85 -11.47 9.51
CA HIS A 62 9.01 -11.86 10.63
C HIS A 62 7.67 -12.45 10.14
N LEU A 63 6.96 -11.74 9.26
CA LEU A 63 5.69 -12.21 8.69
C LEU A 63 5.83 -13.60 8.03
N ARG A 64 6.92 -13.82 7.27
CA ARG A 64 7.19 -15.12 6.66
C ARG A 64 7.39 -16.23 7.70
N LYS A 65 7.96 -15.91 8.86
CA LYS A 65 8.12 -16.88 9.94
C LYS A 65 6.75 -17.23 10.54
N GLU A 66 5.92 -16.23 10.81
CA GLU A 66 4.56 -16.44 11.31
C GLU A 66 3.71 -17.28 10.34
N GLU A 67 3.82 -17.04 9.04
CA GLU A 67 3.15 -17.83 8.00
C GLU A 67 3.59 -19.30 8.02
N ASN A 68 4.90 -19.56 8.16
CA ASN A 68 5.42 -20.93 8.23
C ASN A 68 5.07 -21.64 9.55
N ASP A 69 4.95 -20.88 10.64
CA ASP A 69 4.58 -21.40 11.96
C ASP A 69 3.06 -21.60 12.09
N MET A 70 2.25 -21.11 11.13
CA MET A 70 0.80 -21.31 11.11
C MET A 70 0.45 -22.71 10.60
N PRO A 71 -0.26 -23.54 11.39
CA PRO A 71 -0.74 -24.83 10.93
C PRO A 71 -1.83 -24.62 9.87
N TRP A 72 -1.50 -24.87 8.60
CA TRP A 72 -2.35 -24.62 7.43
C TRP A 72 -3.67 -25.41 7.33
N ARG A 73 -4.02 -26.25 8.32
CA ARG A 73 -5.25 -27.06 8.29
C ARG A 73 -5.75 -27.30 9.71
N VAL A 74 -6.73 -26.51 10.13
CA VAL A 74 -7.75 -27.03 11.05
C VAL A 74 -8.85 -27.49 10.12
N ASP A 75 -8.94 -28.81 9.93
CA ASP A 75 -10.06 -29.45 9.25
C ASP A 75 -11.23 -29.39 10.24
N ASP A 76 -11.84 -28.21 10.40
CA ASP A 76 -13.11 -28.09 11.08
C ASP A 76 -14.22 -28.39 10.07
N GLU A 77 -14.31 -29.67 9.68
CA GLU A 77 -15.59 -30.23 9.23
C GLU A 77 -16.59 -30.04 10.39
N ALA A 78 -17.17 -28.84 10.43
CA ALA A 78 -18.38 -28.55 11.12
C ALA A 78 -19.46 -29.31 10.34
N ASP A 79 -19.70 -30.56 10.74
CA ASP A 79 -20.92 -31.27 10.45
C ASP A 79 -22.10 -30.37 10.85
N SER A 80 -22.57 -29.56 9.90
CA SER A 80 -23.83 -28.81 9.99
C SER A 80 -24.96 -29.82 9.90
N ALA A 81 -25.12 -30.59 10.97
CA ALA A 81 -26.22 -31.52 11.14
C ALA A 81 -27.50 -30.74 11.45
N ASP A 82 -28.51 -30.97 10.61
CA ASP A 82 -29.92 -30.63 10.72
C ASP A 82 -30.29 -29.16 10.94
N VAL A 83 -30.40 -28.41 9.83
CA VAL A 83 -31.41 -27.34 9.74
C VAL A 83 -32.75 -28.02 9.46
N GLY A 84 -33.60 -27.99 10.49
CA GLY A 84 -34.95 -28.53 10.49
C GLY A 84 -35.82 -28.01 9.36
N LYS A 85 -36.56 -28.96 8.78
CA LYS A 85 -37.84 -28.85 8.08
C LYS A 85 -38.30 -27.44 7.72
N TYR A 86 -38.16 -27.10 6.44
CA TYR A 86 -38.86 -25.99 5.82
C TYR A 86 -40.35 -26.09 6.12
N ASP A 87 -40.91 -25.05 6.74
CA ASP A 87 -42.35 -24.83 6.79
C ASP A 87 -42.77 -24.36 5.40
N GLU A 88 -43.59 -25.17 4.72
CA GLU A 88 -44.15 -24.90 3.40
C GLU A 88 -45.20 -23.79 3.52
N ASN A 89 -44.78 -22.53 3.60
CA ASN A 89 -45.66 -21.42 3.32
C ASN A 89 -44.89 -20.19 2.83
N TYR A 90 -44.22 -20.33 1.67
CA TYR A 90 -43.87 -19.18 0.85
C TYR A 90 -45.11 -18.78 0.05
N GLU A 91 -45.88 -17.84 0.57
CA GLU A 91 -46.83 -17.12 -0.26
C GLU A 91 -46.06 -16.24 -1.24
N ASP A 92 -46.29 -16.52 -2.51
CA ASP A 92 -45.83 -15.83 -3.70
C ASP A 92 -46.36 -14.39 -3.68
N TYR A 93 -45.54 -13.45 -3.23
CA TYR A 93 -45.81 -12.03 -3.42
C TYR A 93 -45.10 -11.59 -4.69
N ASP A 94 -45.89 -11.45 -5.76
CA ASP A 94 -45.53 -10.79 -7.00
C ASP A 94 -44.87 -9.42 -6.71
N TYR A 95 -43.54 -9.39 -6.78
CA TYR A 95 -42.76 -8.17 -6.69
C TYR A 95 -42.88 -7.43 -8.03
N TYR A 96 -43.88 -6.54 -8.11
CA TYR A 96 -44.00 -5.59 -9.19
C TYR A 96 -42.78 -4.66 -9.23
N ASP A 97 -42.12 -4.72 -10.37
CA ASP A 97 -41.23 -3.75 -11.02
C ASP A 97 -41.00 -2.42 -10.29
N SER A 98 -39.75 -2.21 -9.88
CA SER A 98 -39.20 -0.87 -9.72
C SER A 98 -37.76 -0.90 -10.23
N GLU A 99 -37.62 -0.42 -11.46
CA GLU A 99 -36.38 -0.09 -12.13
C GLU A 99 -35.49 0.76 -11.20
N SER A 100 -34.60 0.09 -10.46
CA SER A 100 -33.55 0.77 -9.71
C SER A 100 -32.35 0.93 -10.63
N SER A 101 -32.25 2.10 -11.26
CA SER A 101 -31.06 2.57 -11.98
C SER A 101 -29.84 2.56 -11.04
N GLY A 102 -29.08 1.47 -11.06
CA GLY A 102 -27.77 1.37 -10.41
C GLY A 102 -26.70 1.47 -11.47
N ASP A 103 -26.16 2.66 -11.66
CA ASP A 103 -25.01 2.90 -12.53
C ASP A 103 -23.87 1.94 -12.17
N LEU A 104 -23.54 1.06 -13.11
CA LEU A 104 -22.35 0.23 -13.07
C LEU A 104 -21.12 1.15 -13.17
N ILE A 105 -20.46 1.33 -12.03
CA ILE A 105 -19.09 1.84 -11.96
C ILE A 105 -18.17 0.95 -12.80
N ASP A 106 -17.86 1.42 -14.01
CA ASP A 106 -16.83 0.89 -14.91
C ASP A 106 -15.45 1.10 -14.27
N SER A 107 -15.02 0.13 -13.46
CA SER A 107 -13.65 0.08 -12.95
C SER A 107 -12.75 -0.65 -13.96
N GLY A 108 -12.21 0.06 -14.94
CA GLY A 108 -11.12 -0.51 -15.71
C GLY A 108 -10.73 0.24 -16.98
N MET A 109 -9.79 1.18 -16.88
CA MET A 109 -8.72 1.30 -17.89
C MET A 109 -7.61 2.25 -17.40
N TRP A 110 -6.49 1.69 -16.95
CA TRP A 110 -5.22 2.41 -16.88
C TRP A 110 -4.76 2.66 -18.30
N GLN A 111 -4.95 3.87 -18.79
CA GLN A 111 -4.53 4.22 -20.14
C GLN A 111 -3.01 4.43 -20.16
N THR A 112 -2.31 3.40 -20.64
CA THR A 112 -0.92 3.48 -21.10
C THR A 112 -0.86 4.51 -22.22
N ARG A 113 -0.27 5.68 -21.95
CA ARG A 113 0.15 6.61 -23.00
C ARG A 113 1.26 5.95 -23.81
N ALA A 114 0.89 5.34 -24.93
CA ALA A 114 1.81 5.04 -26.01
C ALA A 114 2.37 6.38 -26.54
N LEU A 115 3.67 6.60 -26.38
CA LEU A 115 4.39 7.67 -27.06
C LEU A 115 4.38 7.35 -28.55
N THR A 116 3.68 8.16 -29.33
CA THR A 116 3.80 8.16 -30.79
C THR A 116 5.19 8.64 -31.19
N PRO A 117 5.87 8.02 -32.17
CA PRO A 117 7.14 8.53 -32.66
C PRO A 117 6.88 9.72 -33.56
N VAL A 118 7.14 10.92 -33.05
CA VAL A 118 7.19 12.14 -33.87
C VAL A 118 8.45 12.06 -34.73
N ARG A 119 8.25 11.90 -36.04
CA ARG A 119 9.26 12.12 -37.08
C ARG A 119 10.01 13.43 -36.81
N GLY A 120 11.33 13.37 -36.63
CA GLY A 120 12.14 14.58 -36.56
C GLY A 120 13.63 14.36 -36.27
N LYS A 121 14.42 14.43 -37.35
CA LYS A 121 15.86 14.77 -37.40
C LYS A 121 16.87 13.72 -36.88
N VAL A 122 17.45 13.04 -37.87
CA VAL A 122 18.73 12.32 -37.78
C VAL A 122 19.84 13.34 -37.51
N CYS A 123 20.44 13.30 -36.33
CA CYS A 123 21.73 13.94 -36.06
C CYS A 123 22.84 13.02 -36.60
N SER A 124 23.51 13.48 -37.64
CA SER A 124 24.76 12.89 -38.14
C SER A 124 25.88 13.21 -37.15
N TYR A 125 26.51 12.18 -36.58
CA TYR A 125 27.85 12.30 -36.00
C TYR A 125 28.79 11.42 -36.83
N GLY A 126 29.77 12.07 -37.43
CA GLY A 126 30.80 11.45 -38.26
C GLY A 126 31.65 10.45 -37.49
N GLY A 127 31.99 9.36 -38.18
CA GLY A 127 33.13 8.52 -37.88
C GLY A 127 34.04 8.52 -39.11
N LEU A 128 35.17 9.22 -39.01
CA LEU A 128 36.33 9.10 -39.89
C LEU A 128 37.10 7.85 -39.49
N VAL A 129 37.23 6.87 -40.40
CA VAL A 129 38.42 6.02 -40.55
C VAL A 129 38.58 5.66 -42.02
#